data_AF-A0A072NHR1-F1
#
_entry.id   AF-A0A072NHR1-F1
#
_cell.length_a   1.000
_cell.length_b   1.000
_cell.length_c   1.000
_cell.angle_alpha   90.00
_cell.angle_beta   90.00
_cell.angle_gamma   90.00
#
_symmetry.space_group_name_H-M   'P 1'
#
loop_
_entity.id
_entity.type
_entity.pdbx_description
1 polymer ?
#
loop_
_entity_poly.entity_id
_entity_poly.type
_entity_poly.pdbx_seq_one_letter_code
_entity_poly.pdbx_strand_id
1 'polypeptide(L)'
;MSEVYIVDGARTAFGKFGGSFTNVSATELGTATAVEAMKRSKVVPEQINHVIFGNVIHTQKSAPYLSRHIGLYSGIPQEVPALTLNRLCGSGMQSVVCAAQHILVGDAILYWLVAQKTCHKHHFPILRKDLAQKWGIYHPRICF
;
A
#
# COMPACT_ATOMS: atom_id res chain seq x y z
N MET A 1 -3.28 13.23 -26.32
CA MET A 1 -2.91 12.23 -25.30
C MET A 1 -3.43 12.76 -23.98
N SER A 2 -4.19 11.97 -23.23
CA SER A 2 -4.80 12.41 -21.97
C SER A 2 -3.72 12.75 -20.95
N GLU A 3 -3.82 13.90 -20.29
CA GLU A 3 -2.86 14.29 -19.25
C GLU A 3 -3.25 13.65 -17.91
N VAL A 4 -2.26 13.08 -17.21
CA VAL A 4 -2.45 12.41 -15.92
C VAL A 4 -1.86 13.28 -14.82
N TYR A 5 -2.67 13.56 -13.80
CA TYR A 5 -2.32 14.47 -12.71
C TYR A 5 -2.35 13.76 -11.36
N ILE A 6 -1.41 14.11 -10.48
CA ILE A 6 -1.44 13.73 -9.06
C ILE A 6 -2.07 14.89 -8.30
N VAL A 7 -3.25 14.67 -7.74
CA VAL A 7 -4.01 15.70 -7.02
C VAL A 7 -3.46 15.90 -5.60
N ASP A 8 -3.27 14.81 -4.86
CA ASP A 8 -2.70 14.83 -3.51
C ASP A 8 -2.25 13.42 -3.09
N GLY A 9 -1.61 13.31 -1.92
CA GLY A 9 -1.23 12.06 -1.30
C GLY A 9 -1.14 12.14 0.23
N ALA A 10 -1.32 10.99 0.88
CA ALA A 10 -1.08 10.83 2.30
C ALA A 10 -0.16 9.63 2.54
N ARG A 11 0.51 9.63 3.69
CA ARG A 11 1.27 8.48 4.17
C ARG A 11 1.19 8.40 5.68
N THR A 12 1.29 7.18 6.22
CA THR A 12 1.52 6.97 7.64
C THR A 12 2.96 7.31 8.04
N ALA A 13 3.19 7.42 9.35
CA ALA A 13 4.54 7.44 9.88
C ALA A 13 5.22 6.08 9.69
N PHE A 14 6.55 6.07 9.52
CA PHE A 14 7.32 4.83 9.51
C PHE A 14 7.59 4.37 10.93
N GLY A 15 7.10 3.17 11.28
CA GLY A 15 7.40 2.55 12.57
C GLY A 15 8.71 1.77 12.55
N LYS A 16 9.35 1.68 13.72
CA LYS A 16 10.42 0.70 13.93
C LYS A 16 9.82 -0.70 14.02
N PHE A 17 10.59 -1.70 13.60
CA PHE A 17 10.23 -3.10 13.78
C PHE A 17 10.00 -3.40 15.28
N GLY A 18 8.86 -4.00 15.62
CA GLY A 18 8.49 -4.24 17.01
C GLY A 18 8.01 -2.99 17.78
N GLY A 19 7.82 -1.85 17.10
CA GLY A 19 7.38 -0.59 17.73
C GLY A 19 5.87 -0.37 17.74
N SER A 20 5.46 0.89 17.58
CA SER A 20 4.08 1.35 17.77
C SER A 20 3.02 0.73 16.85
N PHE A 21 3.39 0.15 15.71
CA PHE A 21 2.47 -0.48 14.75
C PHE A 21 2.39 -2.01 14.85
N THR A 22 2.92 -2.62 15.91
CA THR A 22 2.88 -4.09 16.12
C THR A 22 1.47 -4.67 16.12
N ASN A 23 0.53 -3.95 16.72
CA ASN A 23 -0.86 -4.36 16.84
C ASN A 23 -1.76 -3.84 15.72
N VAL A 24 -1.22 -3.02 14.80
CA VAL A 24 -1.99 -2.44 13.70
C VAL A 24 -1.79 -3.28 12.44
N SER A 25 -2.89 -3.68 11.82
CA SER A 25 -2.87 -4.44 10.58
C SER A 25 -2.50 -3.57 9.38
N ALA A 26 -1.99 -4.22 8.33
CA ALA A 26 -1.72 -3.56 7.04
C ALA A 26 -2.98 -2.91 6.46
N THR A 27 -4.14 -3.54 6.68
CA THR A 27 -5.44 -3.02 6.22
C THR A 27 -5.82 -1.74 6.95
N GLU A 28 -5.66 -1.69 8.28
CA GLU A 28 -5.96 -0.48 9.06
C GLU A 28 -5.05 0.68 8.69
N LEU A 29 -3.74 0.43 8.52
CA LEU A 29 -2.80 1.46 8.06
C LEU A 29 -3.13 1.96 6.66
N GLY A 30 -3.48 1.04 5.76
CA GLY A 30 -3.93 1.38 4.41
C GLY A 30 -5.22 2.20 4.41
N THR A 31 -6.19 1.82 5.23
CA THR A 31 -7.48 2.51 5.38
C THR A 31 -7.29 3.92 5.95
N ALA A 32 -6.50 4.07 7.00
CA ALA A 32 -6.21 5.38 7.58
C ALA A 32 -5.54 6.32 6.57
N THR A 33 -4.59 5.79 5.80
CA THR A 33 -3.92 6.55 4.73
C THR A 33 -4.89 6.93 3.62
N ALA A 34 -5.77 6.00 3.24
CA ALA A 34 -6.74 6.21 2.18
C ALA A 34 -7.78 7.28 2.52
N VAL A 35 -8.36 7.20 3.71
CA VAL A 35 -9.31 8.18 4.22
C VAL A 35 -8.67 9.58 4.29
N GLU A 36 -7.43 9.66 4.78
CA GLU A 36 -6.72 10.94 4.84
C GLU A 36 -6.39 11.50 3.44
N ALA A 37 -5.97 10.65 2.50
CA ALA A 37 -5.71 11.06 1.13
C ALA A 37 -6.97 11.63 0.45
N MET A 38 -8.13 10.97 0.61
CA MET A 38 -9.40 11.45 0.08
C MET A 38 -9.83 12.77 0.73
N LYS A 39 -9.65 12.92 2.04
CA LYS A 39 -9.96 14.16 2.77
C LYS A 39 -9.16 15.35 2.25
N ARG A 40 -7.84 15.19 2.04
CA ARG A 40 -6.98 16.30 1.57
C ARG A 40 -7.24 16.67 0.12
N SER A 41 -7.45 15.67 -0.72
CA SER A 41 -7.80 15.84 -2.14
C SER A 41 -9.25 16.29 -2.37
N LYS A 42 -10.10 16.32 -1.32
CA LYS A 42 -11.54 16.66 -1.36
C LYS A 42 -12.35 15.77 -2.31
N VAL A 43 -11.99 14.50 -2.32
CA VAL A 43 -12.53 13.47 -3.21
C VAL A 43 -13.61 12.71 -2.48
N VAL A 44 -14.74 12.53 -3.14
CA VAL A 44 -15.79 11.67 -2.61
C VAL A 44 -15.52 10.21 -3.03
N PRO A 45 -15.73 9.21 -2.15
CA PRO A 45 -15.44 7.81 -2.47
C PRO A 45 -16.13 7.29 -3.73
N GLU A 46 -17.30 7.83 -4.08
CA GLU A 46 -18.08 7.46 -5.26
C GLU A 46 -17.42 7.86 -6.58
N GLN A 47 -16.47 8.80 -6.55
CA GLN A 47 -15.68 9.19 -7.72
C GLN A 47 -14.53 8.22 -8.00
N ILE A 48 -14.24 7.28 -7.11
CA ILE A 48 -13.14 6.34 -7.27
C ILE A 48 -13.56 5.19 -8.17
N ASN A 49 -12.87 4.98 -9.29
CA ASN A 49 -13.18 3.88 -10.21
C ASN A 49 -12.29 2.64 -10.03
N HIS A 50 -11.13 2.76 -9.40
CA HIS A 50 -10.26 1.61 -9.19
C HIS A 50 -9.37 1.80 -7.96
N VAL A 51 -9.31 0.79 -7.09
CA VAL A 51 -8.41 0.78 -5.93
C VAL A 51 -7.22 -0.11 -6.23
N ILE A 52 -5.99 0.37 -6.09
CA ILE A 52 -4.84 -0.50 -6.34
C ILE A 52 -3.75 -0.28 -5.30
N PHE A 53 -3.32 -1.36 -4.65
CA PHE A 53 -2.38 -1.30 -3.54
C PHE A 53 -1.13 -2.14 -3.80
N GLY A 54 0.02 -1.59 -3.41
CA GLY A 54 1.30 -2.27 -3.47
C GLY A 54 1.60 -3.03 -2.18
N ASN A 55 1.61 -4.36 -2.21
CA ASN A 55 1.98 -5.17 -1.05
C ASN A 55 3.02 -6.22 -1.40
N VAL A 56 4.06 -6.31 -0.56
CA VAL A 56 5.18 -7.24 -0.80
C VAL A 56 5.04 -8.51 0.03
N ILE A 57 4.74 -8.37 1.32
CA ILE A 57 4.69 -9.48 2.27
C ILE A 57 3.28 -9.56 2.82
N HIS A 58 2.67 -10.72 2.72
CA HIS A 58 1.32 -10.98 3.19
C HIS A 58 1.40 -11.36 4.68
N THR A 59 1.11 -10.41 5.58
CA THR A 59 1.27 -10.59 7.03
C THR A 59 0.00 -11.02 7.76
N GLN A 60 -1.12 -11.13 7.05
CA GLN A 60 -2.44 -11.46 7.61
C GLN A 60 -3.18 -12.44 6.69
N LYS A 61 -4.11 -13.23 7.23
CA LYS A 61 -4.91 -14.20 6.47
C LYS A 61 -5.74 -13.53 5.35
N SER A 62 -6.21 -12.31 5.62
CA SER A 62 -6.94 -11.46 4.68
C SER A 62 -6.06 -10.72 3.68
N ALA A 63 -4.74 -10.91 3.69
CA ALA A 63 -3.80 -10.16 2.86
C ALA A 63 -4.04 -10.29 1.34
N PRO A 64 -4.52 -11.43 0.79
CA PRO A 64 -4.89 -11.48 -0.62
C PRO A 64 -5.98 -10.46 -1.02
N TYR A 65 -6.84 -10.08 -0.07
CA TYR A 65 -7.92 -9.12 -0.25
C TYR A 65 -7.58 -7.72 0.29
N LEU A 66 -6.29 -7.41 0.47
CA LEU A 66 -5.83 -6.17 1.10
C LEU A 66 -6.41 -4.92 0.43
N SER A 67 -6.19 -4.77 -0.88
CA SER A 67 -6.69 -3.62 -1.66
C SER A 67 -8.20 -3.48 -1.54
N ARG A 68 -8.92 -4.60 -1.56
CA ARG A 68 -10.38 -4.64 -1.48
C ARG A 68 -10.90 -4.23 -0.11
N HIS A 69 -10.33 -4.77 0.97
CA HIS A 69 -10.72 -4.39 2.32
C HIS A 69 -10.42 -2.92 2.61
N ILE A 70 -9.29 -2.40 2.13
CA ILE A 70 -8.97 -0.99 2.28
C ILE A 70 -10.01 -0.12 1.56
N GLY A 71 -10.39 -0.47 0.33
CA GLY A 71 -11.43 0.27 -0.39
C GLY A 71 -12.75 0.32 0.38
N LEU A 72 -13.25 -0.85 0.78
CA LEU A 72 -14.51 -0.97 1.51
C LEU A 72 -14.48 -0.20 2.85
N TYR A 73 -13.42 -0.35 3.64
CA TYR A 73 -13.30 0.35 4.92
C TYR A 73 -13.06 1.86 4.78
N SER A 74 -12.62 2.31 3.60
CA SER A 74 -12.48 3.74 3.30
C SER A 74 -13.79 4.36 2.78
N GLY A 75 -14.87 3.57 2.63
CA GLY A 75 -16.16 4.04 2.13
C GLY A 75 -16.30 3.97 0.61
N ILE A 76 -15.39 3.31 -0.09
CA ILE A 76 -15.46 3.15 -1.55
C ILE A 76 -16.55 2.13 -1.89
N PRO A 77 -17.39 2.38 -2.91
CA PRO A 77 -18.46 1.48 -3.27
C PRO A 77 -17.98 0.07 -3.62
N GLN A 78 -18.84 -0.92 -3.39
CA GLN A 78 -18.50 -2.33 -3.58
C GLN A 78 -18.34 -2.71 -5.07
N GLU A 79 -18.94 -1.97 -5.98
CA GLU A 79 -18.81 -2.15 -7.42
C GLU A 79 -17.39 -1.81 -7.92
N VAL A 80 -16.63 -1.04 -7.15
CA VAL A 80 -15.29 -0.57 -7.56
C VAL A 80 -14.26 -1.71 -7.48
N PRO A 81 -13.61 -2.08 -8.60
CA PRO A 81 -12.61 -3.13 -8.61
C PRO A 81 -11.36 -2.75 -7.80
N ALA A 82 -10.70 -3.77 -7.26
CA ALA A 82 -9.50 -3.60 -6.46
C ALA A 82 -8.37 -4.54 -6.89
N LEU A 83 -7.15 -4.02 -7.06
CA LEU A 83 -5.96 -4.79 -7.46
C LEU A 83 -4.89 -4.73 -6.37
N THR A 84 -4.32 -5.86 -5.98
CA THR A 84 -3.12 -5.90 -5.14
C THR A 84 -1.96 -6.35 -6.02
N LEU A 85 -0.86 -5.59 -6.02
CA LEU A 85 0.32 -5.89 -6.84
C LEU A 85 1.61 -5.93 -6.01
N ASN A 86 2.57 -6.70 -6.49
CA ASN A 86 3.86 -6.89 -5.84
C ASN A 86 5.00 -6.74 -6.85
N ARG A 87 5.75 -5.65 -6.71
CA ARG A 87 7.03 -5.39 -7.39
C ARG A 87 8.13 -5.08 -6.38
N LEU A 88 8.18 -5.86 -5.29
CA LEU A 88 9.12 -5.69 -4.18
C LEU A 88 9.14 -4.22 -3.69
N CYS A 89 10.32 -3.62 -3.50
CA CYS A 89 10.48 -2.24 -3.05
C CYS A 89 9.85 -1.21 -4.00
N GLY A 90 9.63 -1.59 -5.27
CA GLY A 90 8.96 -0.76 -6.26
C GLY A 90 7.44 -0.90 -6.28
N SER A 91 6.82 -1.66 -5.36
CA SER A 91 5.37 -1.91 -5.41
C SER A 91 4.53 -0.64 -5.31
N GLY A 92 4.93 0.35 -4.52
CA GLY A 92 4.22 1.63 -4.44
C GLY A 92 4.31 2.44 -5.72
N MET A 93 5.49 2.47 -6.37
CA MET A 93 5.65 3.16 -7.66
C MET A 93 4.98 2.40 -8.81
N GLN A 94 5.06 1.07 -8.82
CA GLN A 94 4.34 0.23 -9.78
C GLN A 94 2.84 0.46 -9.70
N SER A 95 2.35 0.74 -8.50
CA SER A 95 0.99 1.17 -8.26
C SER A 95 0.69 2.44 -9.09
N VAL A 96 1.42 3.54 -8.89
CA VAL A 96 1.23 4.77 -9.67
C VAL A 96 1.33 4.55 -11.19
N VAL A 97 2.24 3.70 -11.65
CA VAL A 97 2.39 3.37 -13.08
C VAL A 97 1.15 2.66 -13.63
N CYS A 98 0.65 1.64 -12.94
CA CYS A 98 -0.59 0.97 -13.33
C CYS A 98 -1.77 1.97 -13.35
N ALA A 99 -1.82 2.92 -12.42
CA ALA A 99 -2.84 3.99 -12.38
C ALA A 99 -2.86 4.80 -13.66
N ALA A 100 -1.69 5.31 -14.02
CA ALA A 100 -1.52 6.12 -15.22
C ALA A 100 -1.91 5.33 -16.46
N GLN A 101 -1.56 4.05 -16.54
CA GLN A 101 -1.94 3.18 -17.66
C GLN A 101 -3.46 3.02 -17.78
N HIS A 102 -4.17 2.76 -16.69
CA HIS A 102 -5.63 2.65 -16.71
C HIS A 102 -6.31 3.97 -17.13
N ILE A 103 -5.80 5.12 -16.68
CA ILE A 103 -6.32 6.43 -17.08
C ILE A 103 -6.05 6.71 -18.57
N LEU A 104 -4.86 6.36 -19.06
CA LEU A 104 -4.46 6.58 -20.45
C LEU A 104 -5.26 5.71 -21.43
N VAL A 105 -5.62 4.49 -21.03
CA VAL A 105 -6.44 3.55 -21.83
C VAL A 105 -7.92 3.93 -21.79
N GLY A 106 -8.35 4.79 -20.86
CA GLY A 106 -9.73 5.23 -20.70
C GLY A 106 -10.59 4.34 -19.79
N ASP A 107 -9.96 3.40 -19.08
CA ASP A 107 -10.63 2.45 -18.18
C ASP A 107 -11.02 3.06 -16.81
N ALA A 108 -10.42 4.19 -16.42
CA ALA A 108 -10.70 4.83 -15.13
C ALA A 108 -10.61 6.36 -15.22
N ILE A 109 -11.64 7.05 -14.72
CA ILE A 109 -11.71 8.50 -14.59
C ILE A 109 -11.71 8.81 -13.10
N LEU A 110 -10.49 8.86 -12.54
CA LEU A 110 -10.12 9.52 -11.29
C LEU A 110 -10.07 8.65 -10.01
N TYR A 111 -8.98 8.93 -9.27
CA TYR A 111 -8.59 8.56 -7.89
C TYR A 111 -8.04 7.16 -7.62
N TRP A 112 -6.84 7.17 -7.03
CA TRP A 112 -6.06 6.01 -6.65
C TRP A 112 -5.55 6.17 -5.22
N LEU A 113 -5.47 5.06 -4.48
CA LEU A 113 -4.89 5.01 -3.14
C LEU A 113 -3.59 4.20 -3.14
N VAL A 114 -2.43 4.88 -3.03
CA VAL A 114 -1.12 4.22 -2.90
C VAL A 114 -0.84 4.01 -1.42
N ALA A 115 -0.63 2.77 -0.97
CA ALA A 115 0.23 2.56 0.20
C ALA A 115 1.20 1.41 0.00
N GLN A 116 2.38 1.56 0.62
CA GLN A 116 3.51 0.65 0.54
C GLN A 116 3.95 0.18 1.93
N LYS A 117 4.26 -1.14 1.98
CA LYS A 117 4.90 -2.01 2.99
C LYS A 117 4.49 -1.85 4.46
N THR A 118 3.78 -2.87 4.93
CA THR A 118 3.66 -3.18 6.36
C THR A 118 4.63 -4.31 6.71
N CYS A 119 5.82 -4.00 7.23
CA CYS A 119 6.71 -5.00 7.87
C CYS A 119 6.28 -5.22 9.32
N HIS A 120 5.00 -5.51 9.55
CA HIS A 120 4.48 -5.78 10.89
C HIS A 120 3.69 -7.09 10.85
N LYS A 121 4.43 -8.18 11.11
CA LYS A 121 4.10 -9.27 12.06
C LYS A 121 5.09 -10.42 11.88
N HIS A 122 5.59 -10.93 12.99
CA HIS A 122 6.52 -12.06 13.05
C HIS A 122 5.79 -13.35 12.63
N HIS A 123 6.32 -14.03 11.62
CA HIS A 123 6.67 -15.44 11.64
C HIS A 123 7.61 -15.69 10.45
N PHE A 124 8.90 -15.45 10.67
CA PHE A 124 9.94 -16.03 9.83
C PHE A 124 10.62 -17.10 10.71
N PRO A 125 10.61 -18.38 10.32
CA PRO A 125 11.33 -19.40 11.06
C PRO A 125 12.84 -19.14 10.95
N ILE A 126 13.47 -19.07 12.13
CA ILE A 126 14.85 -19.44 12.48
C ILE A 126 15.98 -18.80 11.66
N LEU A 127 16.72 -17.89 12.29
CA LEU A 127 18.18 -17.82 12.15
C LEU A 127 18.80 -17.23 13.43
N ARG A 128 19.77 -17.96 13.96
CA ARG A 128 20.50 -17.64 15.19
C ARG A 128 21.41 -16.42 14.91
N LYS A 129 21.46 -15.47 15.85
CA LYS A 129 22.08 -14.13 15.71
C LYS A 129 23.55 -14.17 15.24
N ASP A 130 24.27 -15.24 15.57
CA ASP A 130 25.65 -15.54 15.21
C ASP A 130 25.85 -15.77 13.70
N LEU A 131 24.86 -16.32 13.00
CA LEU A 131 24.95 -16.58 11.55
C LEU A 131 24.68 -15.33 10.71
N ALA A 132 23.80 -14.42 11.12
CA ALA A 132 23.52 -13.20 10.32
C ALA A 132 24.71 -12.24 10.24
N GLN A 133 25.57 -12.23 11.27
CA GLN A 133 26.75 -11.35 11.34
C GLN A 133 27.94 -11.90 10.52
N LYS A 134 28.03 -13.22 10.35
CA LYS A 134 29.09 -13.90 9.62
C LYS A 134 28.98 -13.74 8.09
N TRP A 135 27.78 -13.46 7.57
CA TRP A 135 27.51 -13.34 6.12
C TRP A 135 27.41 -11.90 5.61
N GLY A 136 27.73 -10.89 6.45
CA GLY A 136 27.84 -9.49 6.01
C GLY A 136 26.54 -8.82 5.55
N ILE A 137 25.36 -9.39 5.85
CA ILE A 137 24.05 -8.93 5.33
C ILE A 137 23.46 -7.77 6.17
N TYR A 138 24.20 -7.24 7.15
CA TYR A 138 23.77 -6.10 7.95
C TYR A 138 24.44 -4.81 7.48
N HIS A 139 23.70 -3.98 6.73
CA HIS A 139 24.11 -2.60 6.46
C HIS A 139 23.06 -1.61 7.00
N PRO A 140 23.45 -0.64 7.86
CA PRO A 140 22.51 0.20 8.60
C PRO A 140 21.94 1.38 7.81
N ARG A 141 22.09 1.39 6.48
CA ARG A 141 21.64 2.49 5.63
C ARG A 141 21.16 1.92 4.32
N ILE A 142 19.86 2.02 4.05
CA ILE A 142 19.25 2.38 2.77
C ILE A 142 17.73 2.42 3.00
N CYS A 143 17.22 3.64 3.05
CA CYS A 143 15.81 3.98 2.91
C CYS A 143 15.46 3.96 1.43
N PHE A 144 14.49 3.14 1.03
CA PHE A 144 13.48 3.41 -0.01
C PHE A 144 12.28 2.47 0.22
#